data_AF-A0A8J6WMG6-F1
#
_entry.id   AF-A0A8J6WMG6-F1
#
_cell.length_a   1.000
_cell.length_b   1.000
_cell.length_c   1.000
_cell.angle_alpha   90.00
_cell.angle_beta   90.00
_cell.angle_gamma   90.00
#
_symmetry.space_group_name_H-M   'P 1'
#
loop_
_entity.id
_entity.type
_entity.pdbx_description
1 polymer ?
#
loop_
_entity_poly.entity_id
_entity_poly.type
_entity_poly.pdbx_seq_one_letter_code
_entity_poly.pdbx_strand_id
1 'polypeptide(L)'
;MDKLMEFWTYLSHHANRSSREREDNALYRPRYGLHERGTYEEWIRSGSLYMKAFKHPALATMIVAGLGITVWLLTAAISQSY
;
A
#
# COMPACT_ATOMS: atom_id res chain seq x y z
N MET A 1 -20.52 -14.59 17.51
CA MET A 1 -19.54 -13.49 17.50
C MET A 1 -18.16 -13.97 17.94
N ASP A 2 -18.06 -14.90 18.89
CA ASP A 2 -16.77 -15.41 19.40
C ASP A 2 -15.88 -16.15 18.38
N LYS A 3 -16.45 -16.98 17.51
CA LYS A 3 -15.67 -17.73 16.49
C LYS A 3 -14.94 -16.85 15.48
N LEU A 4 -15.50 -15.68 15.15
CA LEU A 4 -14.83 -14.74 14.26
C LEU A 4 -13.64 -14.10 14.97
N MET A 5 -13.84 -13.68 16.22
CA MET A 5 -12.78 -13.10 17.03
C MET A 5 -11.64 -14.09 17.26
N GLU A 6 -11.96 -15.36 17.53
CA GLU A 6 -10.99 -16.46 17.67
C GLU A 6 -10.22 -16.74 16.38
N PHE A 7 -10.88 -16.71 15.21
CA PHE A 7 -10.20 -16.88 13.92
C PHE A 7 -9.25 -15.72 13.61
N TRP A 8 -9.68 -14.48 13.88
CA TRP A 8 -8.85 -13.29 13.68
C TRP A 8 -7.64 -13.25 14.61
N THR A 9 -7.81 -13.62 15.88
CA THR A 9 -6.69 -13.71 16.82
C THR A 9 -5.75 -14.84 16.46
N TYR A 10 -6.25 -16.01 16.08
CA TYR A 10 -5.44 -17.15 15.63
C TYR A 10 -4.54 -16.80 14.44
N LEU A 11 -5.08 -16.10 13.44
CA LEU A 11 -4.33 -15.63 12.27
C LEU A 11 -3.26 -14.58 12.66
N SER A 12 -3.58 -13.69 13.60
CA SER A 12 -2.66 -12.63 14.06
C SER A 12 -1.47 -13.15 14.88
N HIS A 13 -1.66 -14.26 15.60
CA HIS A 13 -0.61 -14.93 16.37
C HIS A 13 0.29 -15.81 15.50
N HIS A 14 -0.26 -16.40 14.43
CA HIS A 14 0.49 -17.17 13.43
C HIS A 14 1.11 -16.31 12.33
N ALA A 15 0.99 -14.98 12.41
CA ALA A 15 1.83 -14.09 11.62
C ALA A 15 3.28 -14.39 12.01
N ASN A 16 3.93 -15.22 11.19
CA ASN A 16 5.28 -15.74 11.38
C ASN A 16 6.27 -14.58 11.42
N ARG A 17 6.40 -13.93 12.58
CA ARG A 17 7.40 -12.92 12.85
C ARG A 17 8.68 -13.72 13.08
N SER A 18 9.34 -14.07 11.98
CA SER A 18 10.65 -14.69 12.02
C SER A 18 11.50 -13.88 13.00
N SER A 19 12.04 -14.55 14.02
CA SER A 19 13.01 -13.94 14.91
C SER A 19 14.13 -13.41 14.03
N ARG A 20 14.22 -12.07 13.88
CA ARG A 20 15.20 -11.39 13.02
C ARG A 20 16.56 -12.09 13.16
N GLU A 21 17.20 -12.40 12.03
CA GLU A 21 18.53 -13.01 12.03
C GLU A 21 19.48 -12.18 12.92
N ARG A 22 20.40 -12.86 13.59
CA ARG A 22 21.24 -12.29 14.66
C ARG A 22 22.01 -11.04 14.22
N GLU A 23 22.29 -10.93 12.92
CA GLU A 23 23.01 -9.84 12.26
C GLU A 23 22.22 -8.52 12.24
N ASP A 24 20.88 -8.62 12.28
CA ASP A 24 19.92 -7.52 12.22
C ASP A 24 19.29 -7.20 13.59
N ASN A 25 19.81 -7.82 14.65
CA ASN A 25 19.30 -7.64 16.00
C ASN A 25 19.92 -6.39 16.67
N ALA A 26 19.04 -5.50 17.15
CA ALA A 26 19.41 -4.26 17.83
C ALA A 26 20.28 -4.46 19.08
N LEU A 27 20.29 -5.67 19.65
CA LEU A 27 21.18 -6.04 20.77
C LEU A 27 22.66 -6.10 20.37
N TYR A 28 22.97 -6.47 19.12
CA TYR A 28 24.35 -6.70 18.66
C TYR A 28 24.87 -5.59 17.74
N ARG A 29 24.00 -4.89 17.01
CA ARG A 29 24.36 -3.68 16.25
C ARG A 29 23.24 -2.63 16.30
N PRO A 30 23.42 -1.53 17.05
CA PRO A 30 22.53 -0.38 16.93
C PRO A 30 22.77 0.28 15.56
N ARG A 31 21.90 0.02 14.57
CA ARG A 31 21.91 0.77 13.31
C ARG A 31 21.14 2.08 13.49
N TYR A 32 21.65 3.13 12.87
CA TYR A 32 21.19 4.53 12.96
C TYR A 32 19.68 4.71 12.68
N GLY A 33 19.06 3.80 11.91
CA GLY A 33 17.62 3.81 11.67
C GLY A 33 16.76 3.68 12.94
N LEU A 34 17.28 3.09 14.02
CA LEU A 34 16.59 3.01 15.31
C LEU A 34 16.61 4.35 16.07
N HIS A 35 17.60 5.21 15.80
CA HIS A 35 17.73 6.52 16.43
C HIS A 35 16.73 7.52 15.85
N GLU A 36 16.47 7.44 14.55
CA GLU A 36 15.53 8.33 13.86
C GLU A 36 14.09 7.81 13.84
N ARG A 37 13.87 6.49 14.02
CA ARG A 37 12.55 5.85 13.83
C ARG A 37 12.08 4.96 14.99
N GLY A 38 12.90 4.76 16.03
CA GLY A 38 12.57 3.90 17.16
C GLY A 38 12.31 2.43 16.78
N THR A 39 11.79 1.65 17.73
CA THR A 39 11.40 0.23 17.55
C THR A 39 10.04 0.06 16.84
N TYR A 40 9.54 1.11 16.21
CA TYR A 40 8.30 1.07 15.47
C TYR A 40 8.57 0.50 14.08
N GLU A 41 8.20 -0.76 13.89
CA GLU A 41 7.97 -1.32 12.57
C GLU A 41 6.69 -0.67 12.04
N GLU A 42 6.78 0.59 11.63
CA GLU A 42 5.69 1.26 10.93
C GLU A 42 5.31 0.39 9.74
N TRP A 43 4.01 0.26 9.52
CA TRP A 43 3.47 -0.29 8.29
C TRP A 43 3.96 0.61 7.15
N ILE A 44 5.12 0.28 6.58
CA ILE A 44 5.64 0.92 5.39
C ILE A 44 4.60 0.65 4.33
N ARG A 45 3.72 1.63 4.07
CA ARG A 45 2.81 1.58 2.93
C ARG A 45 3.70 1.44 1.71
N SER A 46 3.70 0.24 1.14
CA SER A 46 4.45 -0.16 -0.03
C SER A 46 3.92 0.58 -1.26
N GLY A 47 4.27 1.87 -1.35
CA GLY A 47 3.92 2.78 -2.45
C GLY A 47 2.48 3.28 -2.41
N SER A 48 2.31 4.59 -2.23
CA SER A 48 1.02 5.23 -2.52
C SER A 48 0.75 5.22 -4.03
N LEU A 49 -0.53 5.20 -4.42
CA LEU A 49 -0.94 5.38 -5.82
C LEU A 49 -0.36 6.68 -6.41
N TYR A 50 -0.27 7.73 -5.59
CA TYR A 50 0.37 8.99 -5.93
C TYR A 50 1.85 8.81 -6.29
N MET A 51 2.63 8.11 -5.45
CA MET A 51 4.05 7.83 -5.73
C MET A 51 4.20 6.97 -7.00
N LYS A 52 3.28 6.05 -7.26
CA LYS A 52 3.28 5.22 -8.47
C LYS A 52 3.02 6.06 -9.72
N ALA A 53 2.09 7.00 -9.65
CA ALA A 53 1.81 7.96 -10.71
C ALA A 53 3.01 8.89 -10.96
N PHE A 54 3.66 9.35 -9.90
CA PHE A 54 4.85 10.20 -9.99
C PHE A 54 6.04 9.47 -10.63
N LYS A 55 6.27 8.20 -10.29
CA LYS A 55 7.33 7.37 -10.90
C LYS A 55 7.09 7.08 -12.38
N HIS A 56 5.83 7.02 -12.80
CA HIS A 56 5.45 6.67 -14.17
C HIS A 56 4.50 7.72 -14.77
N PRO A 57 5.00 8.93 -15.07
CA PRO A 57 4.15 10.04 -15.51
C PRO A 57 3.41 9.71 -16.81
N ALA A 58 4.04 9.01 -17.75
CA ALA A 58 3.41 8.62 -19.02
C ALA A 58 2.24 7.63 -18.82
N LEU A 59 2.35 6.69 -17.88
CA LEU A 59 1.25 5.77 -17.58
C LEU A 59 0.11 6.50 -16.87
N ALA A 60 0.43 7.39 -15.93
CA ALA A 60 -0.56 8.19 -15.24
C ALA A 60 -1.34 9.09 -16.20
N THR A 61 -0.66 9.76 -17.13
CA THR A 61 -1.32 10.62 -18.14
C THR A 61 -2.18 9.80 -19.08
N MET A 62 -1.74 8.62 -19.52
CA MET A 62 -2.53 7.74 -20.38
C MET A 62 -3.83 7.28 -19.71
N ILE A 63 -3.78 6.93 -18.42
CA ILE A 63 -4.95 6.55 -17.63
C ILE A 63 -5.92 7.73 -17.50
N VAL A 64 -5.43 8.91 -17.13
CA VAL A 64 -6.27 10.11 -16.95
C VAL A 64 -6.91 10.54 -18.27
N ALA A 65 -6.15 10.57 -19.36
CA ALA A 65 -6.66 10.91 -20.68
C ALA A 65 -7.71 9.89 -21.16
N GLY A 66 -7.44 8.59 -20.97
CA GLY A 66 -8.37 7.53 -21.31
C GLY A 66 -9.70 7.68 -20.59
N LEU A 67 -9.67 7.89 -19.26
CA LEU A 67 -10.87 8.12 -18.47
C LEU A 67 -11.64 9.37 -18.94
N GLY A 68 -10.94 10.48 -19.18
CA GLY A 68 -11.56 11.70 -19.69
C GLY A 68 -12.30 11.50 -21.02
N ILE A 69 -11.68 10.80 -21.97
CA ILE A 69 -12.29 10.49 -23.26
C ILE A 69 -13.51 9.58 -23.09
N THR A 70 -13.43 8.55 -22.24
CA THR A 70 -14.57 7.64 -22.01
C THR A 70 -15.77 8.37 -21.41
N VAL A 71 -15.54 9.27 -20.45
CA VAL A 71 -16.61 10.08 -19.85
C VAL A 71 -17.19 11.02 -20.89
N TRP A 72 -16.36 11.68 -21.70
CA TRP A 72 -16.83 12.58 -22.73
C TRP A 72 -17.68 11.87 -23.78
N LEU A 73 -17.22 10.73 -24.31
CA LEU A 73 -17.98 9.91 -25.25
C LEU A 73 -19.30 9.42 -24.66
N LEU A 74 -19.30 9.00 -23.39
CA LEU A 74 -20.52 8.59 -22.70
C LEU A 74 -21.51 9.75 -22.59
N THR A 75 -21.05 10.95 -22.20
CA THR A 75 -21.90 12.14 -22.12
C THR A 75 -22.44 12.58 -23.48
N ALA A 76 -21.61 12.50 -24.53
CA ALA A 76 -22.02 12.82 -25.90
C ALA A 76 -23.06 11.81 -26.42
N ALA A 77 -22.88 10.53 -26.15
CA ALA A 77 -23.84 9.48 -26.53
C ALA A 77 -25.20 9.66 -25.84
N ILE A 78 -25.21 10.02 -24.55
CA ILE A 78 -26.45 10.31 -23.82
C ILE A 78 -27.14 11.54 -24.41
N SER A 79 -26.39 12.59 -24.76
CA SER A 79 -26.95 13.81 -25.37
C SER A 79 -27.56 13.59 -26.74
N GLN A 80 -27.13 12.58 -27.50
CA GLN A 80 -27.64 12.27 -28.83
C GLN A 80 -28.89 11.36 -28.80
N SER A 81 -29.19 10.78 -27.63
CA SER A 81 -30.35 9.90 -27.41
C SER A 81 -31.62 10.65 -26.94
N TYR A 82 -31.54 11.97 -26.77
CA TYR A 82 -32.67 12.88 -26.49
C TYR A 82 -33.03 13.68 -27.74
#